data_AF-A0A9N9J782-F1
#
_entry.id   AF-A0A9N9J782-F1
#
_cell.length_a   1.000
_cell.length_b   1.000
_cell.length_c   1.000
_cell.angle_alpha   90.00
_cell.angle_beta   90.00
_cell.angle_gamma   90.00
#
_symmetry.space_group_name_H-M   'P 1'
#
loop_
_entity.id
_entity.type
_entity.pdbx_description
1 polymer ?
#
loop_
_entity_poly.entity_id
_entity_poly.type
_entity_poly.pdbx_seq_one_letter_code
_entity_poly.pdbx_strand_id
1 'polypeptide(L)'
;AYGKIVHLNYVWWFDVIATLKCVQPGTYDVIWRLKVDERNFGLDGLDFKTQVLVNSYEELDTPETVVHEKNHVADSSLFRNIKSKGTWAEYCLPYQIDVPKEKVVNGEYVWYDVRCIIYNHDGSQKSGVHIDYVKLLHHKDGREYEILENNLGEGSDQITQELHDHVKI
;
A
#
# COMPACT_ATOMS: atom_id res chain seq x y z
N ALA A 1 0.81 8.49 16.58
CA ALA A 1 -0.14 8.36 15.47
C ALA A 1 -0.48 9.79 15.03
N TYR A 2 -0.47 10.08 13.74
CA TYR A 2 -0.78 11.42 13.23
C TYR A 2 -2.27 11.58 12.86
N GLY A 3 -3.11 10.56 13.12
CA GLY A 3 -4.55 10.56 12.84
C GLY A 3 -5.33 9.44 13.56
N LYS A 4 -6.56 9.17 13.08
CA LYS A 4 -7.39 8.04 13.51
C LYS A 4 -6.87 6.75 12.85
N ILE A 5 -6.62 5.73 13.66
CA ILE A 5 -6.24 4.40 13.17
C ILE A 5 -7.51 3.66 12.75
N VAL A 6 -7.52 3.12 11.54
CA VAL A 6 -8.56 2.19 11.07
C VAL A 6 -8.13 0.77 11.40
N HIS A 7 -8.95 0.03 12.13
CA HIS A 7 -8.75 -1.39 12.40
C HIS A 7 -9.80 -2.20 11.65
N LEU A 8 -9.35 -2.99 10.69
CA LEU A 8 -10.18 -3.91 9.92
C LEU A 8 -10.29 -5.22 10.68
N ASN A 9 -11.35 -5.34 11.49
CA ASN A 9 -11.64 -6.52 12.29
C ASN A 9 -12.94 -7.18 11.79
N TYR A 10 -12.82 -8.34 11.15
CA TYR A 10 -13.93 -9.12 10.57
C TYR A 10 -14.78 -8.35 9.53
N VAL A 11 -14.16 -7.96 8.42
CA VAL A 11 -14.83 -7.25 7.32
C VAL A 11 -14.91 -8.11 6.06
N TRP A 12 -16.01 -8.05 5.33
CA TRP A 12 -16.22 -8.84 4.10
C TRP A 12 -16.07 -7.98 2.85
N TRP A 13 -16.71 -6.81 2.84
CA TRP A 13 -16.71 -5.88 1.74
C TRP A 13 -16.45 -4.50 2.31
N PHE A 14 -15.37 -3.85 1.86
CA PHE A 14 -15.03 -2.51 2.35
C PHE A 14 -14.17 -1.73 1.35
N ASP A 15 -14.23 -0.41 1.52
CA ASP A 15 -13.28 0.56 0.98
C ASP A 15 -12.72 1.39 2.13
N VAL A 16 -11.39 1.45 2.27
CA VAL A 16 -10.69 2.44 3.10
C VAL A 16 -10.13 3.50 2.17
N ILE A 17 -10.72 4.70 2.22
CA ILE A 17 -10.39 5.80 1.30
C ILE A 17 -9.69 6.92 2.07
N ALA A 18 -8.53 7.34 1.55
CA ALA A 18 -7.83 8.53 1.99
C ALA A 18 -7.56 9.44 0.79
N THR A 19 -7.97 10.71 0.88
CA THR A 19 -7.76 11.69 -0.20
C THR A 19 -6.80 12.78 0.28
N LEU A 20 -5.63 12.87 -0.34
CA LEU A 20 -4.71 13.98 -0.17
C LEU A 20 -5.10 15.10 -1.13
N LYS A 21 -5.45 16.26 -0.56
CA LYS A 21 -5.98 17.40 -1.32
C LYS A 21 -4.87 18.33 -1.82
N CYS A 22 -5.07 18.93 -2.99
CA CYS A 22 -4.21 19.97 -3.57
C CYS A 22 -2.72 19.58 -3.64
N VAL A 23 -2.45 18.37 -4.14
CA VAL A 23 -1.10 17.82 -4.22
C VAL A 23 -0.28 18.59 -5.27
N GLN A 24 0.95 18.95 -4.90
CA GLN A 24 1.84 19.68 -5.81
C GLN A 24 2.26 18.81 -7.00
N PRO A 25 2.53 19.40 -8.17
CA PRO A 25 3.03 18.66 -9.31
C PRO A 25 4.33 17.89 -9.03
N GLY A 26 4.46 16.71 -9.62
CA GLY A 26 5.65 15.87 -9.51
C GLY A 26 5.34 14.38 -9.47
N THR A 27 6.41 13.58 -9.47
CA THR A 27 6.32 12.13 -9.32
C THR A 27 6.45 11.75 -7.85
N TYR A 28 5.62 10.83 -7.38
CA TYR A 28 5.56 10.43 -5.97
C TYR A 28 5.54 8.92 -5.80
N ASP A 29 6.20 8.48 -4.73
CA ASP A 29 6.01 7.16 -4.13
C ASP A 29 4.81 7.22 -3.17
N VAL A 30 3.96 6.20 -3.21
CA VAL A 30 2.77 6.06 -2.35
C VAL A 30 3.09 5.10 -1.21
N ILE A 31 3.05 5.59 0.03
CA ILE A 31 3.52 4.84 1.19
C ILE A 31 2.38 4.71 2.21
N TRP A 32 2.00 3.47 2.50
CA TRP A 32 1.03 3.12 3.52
C TRP A 32 1.71 2.70 4.81
N ARG A 33 1.24 3.19 5.95
CA ARG A 33 1.68 2.70 7.26
C ARG A 33 0.67 1.72 7.82
N LEU A 34 1.11 0.48 7.95
CA LEU A 34 0.28 -0.66 8.30
C LEU A 34 0.83 -1.40 9.52
N LYS A 35 -0.03 -2.06 10.26
CA LYS A 35 0.33 -3.07 11.27
C LYS A 35 -0.60 -4.28 11.10
N VAL A 36 -0.07 -5.48 11.28
CA VAL A 36 -0.84 -6.72 11.18
C VAL A 36 -0.86 -7.41 12.54
N ASP A 37 -2.04 -7.84 12.97
CA ASP A 37 -2.23 -8.59 14.21
C ASP A 37 -1.63 -9.99 14.11
N GLU A 38 -1.22 -10.56 15.24
CA GLU A 38 -0.75 -11.97 15.28
C GLU A 38 -1.82 -12.93 14.77
N ARG A 39 -3.07 -12.66 15.15
CA ARG A 39 -4.27 -13.36 14.67
C ARG A 39 -4.93 -12.52 13.56
N ASN A 40 -4.50 -12.75 12.33
CA ASN A 40 -5.11 -12.20 11.12
C ASN A 40 -5.62 -13.32 10.22
N PHE A 41 -6.50 -12.98 9.28
CA PHE A 41 -7.06 -13.94 8.33
C PHE A 41 -7.39 -13.27 7.00
N GLY A 42 -7.18 -14.03 5.92
CA GLY A 42 -7.69 -13.73 4.59
C GLY A 42 -7.06 -12.53 3.90
N LEU A 43 -5.99 -11.93 4.43
CA LEU A 43 -5.45 -10.66 3.94
C LEU A 43 -4.86 -10.70 2.51
N ASP A 44 -4.62 -11.89 1.99
CA ASP A 44 -4.19 -12.10 0.61
C ASP A 44 -5.20 -11.49 -0.36
N GLY A 45 -4.72 -10.90 -1.45
CA GLY A 45 -5.59 -10.32 -2.47
C GLY A 45 -6.19 -8.96 -2.11
N LEU A 46 -5.75 -8.32 -1.01
CA LEU A 46 -6.13 -6.92 -0.74
C LEU A 46 -5.60 -6.00 -1.84
N ASP A 47 -6.50 -5.20 -2.42
CA ASP A 47 -6.19 -4.30 -3.51
C ASP A 47 -5.85 -2.90 -3.00
N PHE A 48 -4.76 -2.35 -3.54
CA PHE A 48 -4.33 -0.97 -3.35
C PHE A 48 -4.52 -0.20 -4.65
N LYS A 49 -5.36 0.82 -4.61
CA LYS A 49 -5.62 1.71 -5.75
C LYS A 49 -5.19 3.13 -5.43
N THR A 50 -4.54 3.77 -6.40
CA THR A 50 -4.22 5.18 -6.34
C THR A 50 -4.74 5.88 -7.59
N GLN A 51 -5.53 6.92 -7.39
CA GLN A 51 -6.14 7.74 -8.44
C GLN A 51 -5.66 9.18 -8.30
N VAL A 52 -5.23 9.79 -9.41
CA VAL A 52 -5.02 11.23 -9.51
C VAL A 52 -6.32 11.82 -10.07
N LEU A 53 -6.91 12.74 -9.31
CA LEU A 53 -8.19 13.37 -9.62
C LEU A 53 -7.92 14.82 -10.04
N VAL A 54 -8.51 15.24 -11.15
CA VAL A 54 -8.56 16.65 -11.54
C VAL A 54 -9.84 17.27 -10.99
N ASN A 55 -9.71 18.45 -10.40
CA ASN A 55 -10.83 19.23 -9.88
C ASN A 55 -10.78 20.64 -10.49
N SER A 56 -11.93 21.22 -10.76
CA SER A 56 -12.09 22.63 -11.14
C SER A 56 -13.12 23.33 -10.25
N TYR A 57 -13.06 24.67 -10.19
CA TYR A 57 -14.02 25.46 -9.41
C TYR A 57 -15.40 25.55 -10.07
N GLU A 58 -15.46 25.42 -11.40
CA GLU A 58 -16.69 25.60 -12.18
C GLU A 58 -17.53 24.32 -12.22
N GLU A 59 -16.92 23.18 -11.92
CA GLU A 59 -17.52 21.85 -12.05
C GLU A 59 -17.82 21.16 -10.70
N LEU A 60 -18.15 21.93 -9.65
CA LEU A 60 -18.41 21.42 -8.28
C LEU A 60 -19.50 20.32 -8.18
N ASP A 61 -20.38 20.22 -9.17
CA ASP A 61 -21.45 19.22 -9.26
C ASP A 61 -21.18 18.09 -10.28
N THR A 62 -19.98 18.06 -10.89
CA THR A 62 -19.60 16.99 -11.82
C THR A 62 -18.88 15.85 -11.09
N PRO A 63 -18.99 14.61 -11.60
CA PRO A 63 -18.21 13.50 -11.08
C PRO A 63 -16.71 13.79 -11.23
N GLU A 64 -15.96 13.55 -10.16
CA GLU A 64 -14.50 13.71 -10.13
C GLU A 64 -13.86 13.00 -11.32
N THR A 65 -13.06 13.72 -12.11
CA THR A 65 -12.41 13.14 -13.29
C THR A 65 -11.10 12.48 -12.88
N VAL A 66 -10.99 11.18 -13.11
CA VAL A 66 -9.76 10.41 -12.89
C VAL A 66 -8.84 10.58 -14.10
N VAL A 67 -7.68 11.21 -13.92
CA VAL A 67 -6.70 11.39 -15.00
C VAL A 67 -5.70 10.24 -15.07
N HIS A 68 -5.34 9.68 -13.91
CA HIS A 68 -4.43 8.54 -13.80
C HIS A 68 -4.92 7.58 -12.72
N GLU A 69 -4.83 6.28 -13.00
CA GLU A 69 -5.11 5.22 -12.03
C GLU A 69 -3.99 4.17 -12.05
N LYS A 70 -3.60 3.71 -10.86
CA LYS A 70 -2.69 2.58 -10.64
C LYS A 70 -3.30 1.65 -9.61
N ASN A 71 -3.12 0.35 -9.85
CA ASN A 71 -3.61 -0.71 -8.97
C ASN A 71 -2.47 -1.66 -8.64
N HIS A 72 -2.50 -2.19 -7.42
CA HIS A 72 -1.58 -3.21 -6.95
C HIS A 72 -2.32 -4.16 -6.00
N VAL A 73 -2.34 -5.44 -6.36
CA VAL A 73 -2.84 -6.51 -5.49
C VAL A 73 -1.70 -6.93 -4.58
N ALA A 74 -1.90 -6.82 -3.27
CA ALA A 74 -0.90 -7.28 -2.32
C ALA A 74 -0.77 -8.81 -2.31
N ASP A 75 0.48 -9.27 -2.38
CA ASP A 75 0.80 -10.68 -2.15
C ASP A 75 0.71 -11.01 -0.65
N SER A 76 0.38 -12.28 -0.38
CA SER A 76 0.40 -12.93 0.92
C SER A 76 1.69 -12.73 1.72
N SER A 77 2.84 -12.62 1.02
CA SER A 77 4.15 -12.40 1.63
C SER A 77 4.24 -11.05 2.35
N LEU A 78 3.60 -10.00 1.82
CA LEU A 78 3.61 -8.65 2.39
C LEU A 78 3.09 -8.64 3.83
N PHE A 79 1.88 -9.16 4.04
CA PHE A 79 1.23 -9.11 5.36
C PHE A 79 1.92 -10.03 6.37
N ARG A 80 2.49 -11.14 5.90
CA ARG A 80 3.34 -12.01 6.74
C ARG A 80 4.59 -11.27 7.21
N ASN A 81 5.23 -10.50 6.34
CA ASN A 81 6.43 -9.72 6.66
C ASN A 81 6.11 -8.51 7.55
N ILE A 82 4.96 -7.86 7.38
CA ILE A 82 4.52 -6.81 8.31
C ILE A 82 4.23 -7.41 9.69
N LYS A 83 3.54 -8.57 9.74
CA LYS A 83 3.24 -9.28 10.99
C LYS A 83 4.52 -9.65 11.74
N SER A 84 5.54 -10.19 11.06
CA SER A 84 6.76 -10.66 11.72
C SER A 84 7.53 -9.56 12.45
N LYS A 85 7.36 -8.29 12.04
CA LYS A 85 7.92 -7.14 12.76
C LYS A 85 7.26 -6.86 14.10
N GLY A 86 6.02 -7.33 14.33
CA GLY A 86 5.26 -7.08 15.56
C GLY A 86 4.90 -5.60 15.81
N THR A 87 5.15 -4.71 14.84
CA THR A 87 4.98 -3.26 14.97
C THR A 87 4.53 -2.65 13.64
N TRP A 88 4.41 -1.31 13.60
CA TRP A 88 4.07 -0.57 12.40
C TRP A 88 5.17 -0.65 11.34
N ALA A 89 4.79 -0.91 10.10
CA ALA A 89 5.68 -0.91 8.94
C ALA A 89 5.19 0.11 7.89
N GLU A 90 6.13 0.72 7.18
CA GLU A 90 5.82 1.48 5.97
C GLU A 90 5.95 0.58 4.76
N TYR A 91 4.88 0.46 3.98
CA TYR A 91 4.84 -0.26 2.72
C TYR A 91 4.75 0.75 1.56
N CYS A 92 5.80 0.78 0.74
CA CYS A 92 5.79 1.55 -0.51
C CYS A 92 5.16 0.70 -1.62
N LEU A 93 4.17 1.24 -2.31
CA LEU A 93 3.57 0.56 -3.46
C LEU A 93 4.61 0.42 -4.59
N PRO A 94 4.54 -0.66 -5.40
CA PRO A 94 5.52 -0.95 -6.45
C PRO A 94 5.26 -0.13 -7.73
N TYR A 95 4.80 1.11 -7.58
CA TYR A 95 4.59 2.05 -8.65
C TYR A 95 4.73 3.48 -8.14
N GLN A 96 5.13 4.38 -9.02
CA GLN A 96 4.99 5.81 -8.81
C GLN A 96 3.66 6.33 -9.38
N ILE A 97 3.24 7.49 -8.89
CA ILE A 97 2.18 8.29 -9.49
C ILE A 97 2.74 9.64 -9.96
N ASP A 98 2.22 10.13 -11.08
CA ASP A 98 2.58 11.43 -11.63
C ASP A 98 1.43 12.41 -11.43
N VAL A 99 1.71 13.50 -10.72
CA VAL A 99 0.79 14.62 -10.57
C VAL A 99 1.15 15.68 -11.62
N PRO A 100 0.26 15.99 -12.58
CA PRO A 100 0.57 16.89 -13.67
C PRO A 100 0.92 18.32 -13.21
N LYS A 101 1.71 19.02 -14.01
CA LYS A 101 2.06 20.44 -13.80
C LYS A 101 0.99 21.41 -14.26
N GLU A 102 0.04 20.94 -15.06
CA GLU A 102 -0.98 21.77 -15.68
C GLU A 102 -1.85 22.43 -14.61
N LYS A 103 -1.98 23.75 -14.68
CA LYS A 103 -2.86 24.51 -13.78
C LYS A 103 -4.14 24.94 -14.47
N VAL A 104 -4.22 24.70 -15.78
CA VAL A 104 -5.34 25.07 -16.62
C VAL A 104 -5.62 23.94 -17.59
N VAL A 105 -6.84 23.41 -17.56
CA VAL A 105 -7.34 22.40 -18.51
C VAL A 105 -8.60 22.98 -19.14
N ASN A 106 -8.69 22.97 -20.47
CA ASN A 106 -9.81 23.56 -21.23
C ASN A 106 -10.12 25.05 -20.90
N GLY A 107 -9.13 25.81 -20.41
CA GLY A 107 -9.30 27.21 -20.03
C GLY A 107 -9.71 27.44 -18.58
N GLU A 108 -9.95 26.38 -17.81
CA GLU A 108 -10.34 26.45 -16.39
C GLU A 108 -9.16 26.18 -15.45
N TYR A 109 -9.11 26.90 -14.33
CA TYR A 109 -8.13 26.63 -13.29
C TYR A 109 -8.43 25.31 -12.58
N VAL A 110 -7.43 24.42 -12.55
CA VAL A 110 -7.55 23.10 -11.95
C VAL A 110 -6.53 22.86 -10.84
N TRP A 111 -6.88 21.98 -9.92
CA TRP A 111 -5.96 21.38 -8.96
C TRP A 111 -6.11 19.87 -8.93
N TYR A 112 -5.07 19.19 -8.45
CA TYR A 112 -5.06 17.75 -8.37
C TYR A 112 -5.15 17.26 -6.94
N ASP A 113 -6.02 16.28 -6.74
CA ASP A 113 -6.06 15.48 -5.52
C ASP A 113 -5.52 14.09 -5.83
N VAL A 114 -5.05 13.39 -4.79
CA VAL A 114 -4.67 11.99 -4.90
C VAL A 114 -5.52 11.19 -3.95
N ARG A 115 -6.32 10.29 -4.50
CA ARG A 115 -7.14 9.33 -3.76
C ARG A 115 -6.41 8.00 -3.67
N CYS A 116 -6.14 7.56 -2.45
CA CYS A 116 -5.55 6.28 -2.14
C CYS A 116 -6.62 5.39 -1.48
N ILE A 117 -6.78 4.17 -1.97
CA ILE A 117 -7.83 3.24 -1.57
C ILE A 117 -7.20 1.90 -1.25
N ILE A 118 -7.60 1.31 -0.12
CA ILE A 118 -7.48 -0.13 0.13
C ILE A 118 -8.89 -0.70 0.04
N TYR A 119 -9.13 -1.68 -0.82
CA TYR A 119 -10.46 -2.26 -0.96
C TYR A 119 -10.44 -3.78 -0.97
N ASN A 120 -11.58 -4.36 -0.62
CA ASN A 120 -11.82 -5.78 -0.75
C ASN A 120 -13.21 -6.06 -1.30
N HIS A 121 -13.27 -6.47 -2.57
CA HIS A 121 -14.52 -6.80 -3.26
C HIS A 121 -14.58 -8.29 -3.68
N ASP A 122 -13.63 -9.11 -3.20
CA ASP A 122 -13.52 -10.53 -3.58
C ASP A 122 -14.54 -11.45 -2.85
N GLY A 123 -15.34 -10.88 -1.94
CA GLY A 123 -16.35 -11.62 -1.16
C GLY A 123 -15.76 -12.51 -0.05
N SER A 124 -14.45 -12.44 0.19
CA SER A 124 -13.78 -13.16 1.27
C SER A 124 -13.63 -12.28 2.51
N GLN A 125 -13.68 -12.90 3.68
CA GLN A 125 -13.50 -12.18 4.95
C GLN A 125 -12.04 -11.81 5.19
N LYS A 126 -11.79 -10.57 5.57
CA LYS A 126 -10.48 -10.02 5.95
C LYS A 126 -10.50 -9.60 7.43
N SER A 127 -9.43 -9.86 8.16
CA SER A 127 -9.31 -9.43 9.56
C SER A 127 -7.86 -9.26 10.01
N GLY A 128 -7.62 -8.31 10.92
CA GLY A 128 -6.35 -8.15 11.62
C GLY A 128 -5.36 -7.18 10.96
N VAL A 129 -5.86 -6.18 10.21
CA VAL A 129 -5.04 -5.11 9.63
C VAL A 129 -5.38 -3.78 10.29
N HIS A 130 -4.36 -3.05 10.71
CA HIS A 130 -4.43 -1.68 11.17
C HIS A 130 -3.79 -0.76 10.14
N ILE A 131 -4.44 0.38 9.89
CA ILE A 131 -4.02 1.39 8.92
C ILE A 131 -3.91 2.71 9.70
N ASP A 132 -2.71 3.29 9.76
CA ASP A 132 -2.46 4.57 10.44
C ASP A 132 -2.58 5.74 9.47
N TYR A 133 -1.78 5.74 8.40
CA TYR A 133 -1.81 6.77 7.38
C TYR A 133 -1.37 6.27 6.01
N VAL A 134 -1.64 7.09 4.99
CA VAL A 134 -0.96 7.09 3.71
C VAL A 134 -0.25 8.42 3.53
N LYS A 135 0.94 8.40 2.93
CA LYS A 135 1.67 9.62 2.57
C LYS A 135 2.17 9.52 1.13
N LEU A 136 2.33 10.69 0.53
CA LEU A 136 3.04 10.86 -0.72
C LEU A 136 4.44 11.38 -0.42
N LEU A 137 5.44 10.75 -1.02
CA LEU A 137 6.83 11.19 -0.91
C LEU A 137 7.38 11.43 -2.30
N HIS A 138 7.90 12.63 -2.57
CA HIS A 138 8.51 12.93 -3.87
C HIS A 138 9.52 11.85 -4.24
N HIS A 139 9.35 11.26 -5.42
CA HIS A 139 10.22 10.21 -5.91
C HIS A 139 11.65 10.72 -6.04
N LYS A 140 12.62 9.87 -5.69
CA LYS A 140 14.05 10.12 -5.86
C LYS A 140 14.70 8.84 -6.35
N ASP A 141 15.43 8.93 -7.45
CA ASP A 141 16.18 7.78 -7.99
C ASP A 141 17.14 7.22 -6.94
N GLY A 142 17.21 5.90 -6.86
CA GLY A 142 18.06 5.19 -5.90
C GLY A 142 17.60 5.26 -4.44
N ARG A 143 16.38 5.73 -4.16
CA ARG A 143 15.79 5.58 -2.82
C ARG A 143 15.53 4.10 -2.54
N GLU A 144 16.18 3.59 -1.53
CA GLU A 144 15.92 2.25 -1.00
C GLU A 144 14.78 2.30 0.01
N TYR A 145 13.77 1.45 -0.21
CA TYR A 145 12.75 1.13 0.76
C TYR A 145 13.11 -0.19 1.43
N GLU A 146 12.69 -0.37 2.68
CA GLU A 146 12.81 -1.67 3.31
C GLU A 146 12.04 -2.69 2.48
N ILE A 147 12.75 -3.71 2.01
CA ILE A 147 12.19 -4.76 1.17
C ILE A 147 11.31 -5.64 2.07
N LEU A 148 9.99 -5.56 1.88
CA LEU A 148 9.03 -6.44 2.55
C LEU A 148 8.75 -7.71 1.73
N GLU A 149 9.73 -8.18 0.96
CA GLU A 149 9.67 -9.43 0.20
C GLU A 149 10.28 -10.62 0.96
N ASN A 150 10.02 -11.84 0.48
CA ASN A 150 10.27 -13.12 1.15
C ASN A 150 11.66 -13.28 1.81
N ASN A 151 11.70 -13.32 3.14
CA ASN A 151 12.66 -14.17 3.85
C ASN A 151 12.11 -15.60 3.89
N LEU A 152 12.20 -16.31 2.77
CA LEU A 152 12.18 -17.77 2.81
C LEU A 152 13.60 -18.22 3.18
N GLY A 153 13.87 -18.36 4.48
CA GLY A 153 15.00 -19.16 4.95
C GLY A 153 15.75 -18.62 6.16
N GLU A 154 15.28 -18.97 7.37
CA GLU A 154 16.17 -19.45 8.44
C GLU A 154 15.44 -20.60 9.13
N GLY A 155 15.61 -21.81 8.58
CA GLY A 155 14.97 -23.03 9.08
C GLY A 155 15.47 -24.30 8.38
N SER A 156 16.67 -24.29 7.81
CA SER A 156 17.26 -25.44 7.10
C SER A 156 18.61 -25.91 7.66
N ASP A 157 19.03 -25.44 8.83
CA ASP A 157 20.33 -25.80 9.42
C ASP A 157 20.25 -26.91 10.50
N GLN A 158 19.31 -27.85 10.39
CA GLN A 158 19.23 -29.01 11.29
C GLN A 158 19.22 -30.39 10.61
N ILE A 159 19.49 -30.51 9.30
CA ILE A 159 19.49 -31.84 8.63
C ILE A 159 20.82 -32.17 7.92
N THR A 160 21.84 -31.30 7.96
CA THR A 160 23.10 -31.57 7.25
C THR A 160 24.32 -31.65 8.17
N GLN A 161 24.17 -32.28 9.34
CA GLN A 161 25.32 -32.53 10.22
C GLN A 161 25.36 -33.92 10.88
N GLU A 162 24.52 -34.88 10.46
CA GLU A 162 24.47 -36.22 11.08
C GLU A 162 24.72 -37.43 10.17
N LEU A 163 25.18 -37.26 8.92
CA LEU A 163 25.60 -38.40 8.08
C LEU A 163 26.98 -38.26 7.41
N HIS A 164 27.83 -37.37 7.93
CA HIS A 164 29.27 -37.37 7.63
C HIS A 164 30.12 -38.13 8.66
N ASP A 165 29.49 -38.85 9.60
CA ASP A 165 30.19 -39.65 10.62
C ASP A 165 30.10 -41.18 10.40
N HIS A 166 29.68 -41.65 9.22
CA HIS A 166 29.61 -43.09 8.90
C HIS A 166 30.47 -43.55 7.73
N VAL A 167 31.62 -42.91 7.49
CA VAL A 167 32.73 -43.56 6.78
C VAL A 167 34.06 -43.13 7.42
N LYS A 168 34.47 -43.87 8.46
CA LYS A 168 35.88 -44.04 8.82
C LYS A 168 36.15 -45.52 9.09
N ILE A 169 36.78 -46.15 8.10
CA ILE A 169 37.87 -47.16 8.09
C ILE A 169 37.72 -47.97 6.80
#